data_AF-A0A3N5EKN5-F1
#
_entry.id   AF-A0A3N5EKN5-F1
#
_cell.length_a   1.000
_cell.length_b   1.000
_cell.length_c   1.000
_cell.angle_alpha   90.00
_cell.angle_beta   90.00
_cell.angle_gamma   90.00
#
_symmetry.space_group_name_H-M   'P 1'
#
loop_
_entity.id
_entity.type
_entity.pdbx_description
1 polymer ?
#
loop_
_entity_poly.entity_id
_entity_poly.type
_entity_poly.pdbx_seq_one_letter_code
_entity_poly.pdbx_strand_id
1 'polypeptide(L)' 'FSLGESVKVTSGPLSDFDGEIVDVQPDSQKLKVLVDIFERQVPVELGFDQVKKID' A
#
# COMPACT_ATOMS: atom_id res chain seq x y z
N PHE A 1 -9.58 0.40 5.05
CA PHE A 1 -8.63 -0.19 4.10
C PHE A 1 -9.41 -1.28 3.42
N SER A 2 -9.71 -1.06 2.16
CA SER A 2 -10.52 -1.95 1.33
C SER A 2 -9.77 -2.26 0.04
N LEU A 3 -10.10 -3.38 -0.60
CA LEU A 3 -9.61 -3.71 -1.94
C LEU A 3 -9.95 -2.60 -2.93
N GLY A 4 -8.98 -2.21 -3.76
CA GLY A 4 -9.09 -1.14 -4.75
C GLY A 4 -8.93 0.28 -4.20
N GLU A 5 -8.65 0.43 -2.90
CA GLU A 5 -8.46 1.73 -2.27
C GLU A 5 -7.04 2.26 -2.52
N SER A 6 -6.94 3.52 -2.96
CA SER A 6 -5.66 4.21 -3.13
C SER A 6 -5.09 4.64 -1.79
N VAL A 7 -3.82 4.31 -1.57
CA VAL A 7 -3.09 4.63 -0.36
C VAL A 7 -1.73 5.21 -0.70
N LYS A 8 -1.27 6.14 0.12
CA LYS A 8 0.08 6.67 0.09
C LYS A 8 0.93 5.95 1.11
N VAL A 9 2.08 5.46 0.70
CA VAL A 9 3.05 4.84 1.62
C VAL A 9 3.74 5.93 2.44
N THR A 10 3.75 5.79 3.75
CA THR A 10 4.28 6.79 4.70
C THR A 10 5.58 6.36 5.38
N SER A 11 6.06 5.13 5.12
CA SER A 11 7.21 4.55 5.81
C SER A 11 8.05 3.66 4.91
N GLY A 12 9.34 3.52 5.24
CA GLY A 12 10.30 2.69 4.53
C GLY A 12 10.86 3.34 3.25
N PRO A 13 11.61 2.58 2.43
CA PRO A 13 12.26 3.09 1.22
C PRO A 13 11.27 3.48 0.10
N LEU A 14 10.00 3.11 0.27
CA LEU A 14 8.90 3.42 -0.64
C LEU A 14 8.00 4.52 -0.08
N SER A 15 8.42 5.23 0.97
CA SER A 15 7.72 6.41 1.45
C SER A 15 7.53 7.40 0.31
N ASP A 16 6.41 8.11 0.32
CA ASP A 16 5.99 9.07 -0.70
C ASP A 16 5.49 8.50 -2.04
N PHE A 17 5.56 7.20 -2.24
CA PHE A 17 4.89 6.56 -3.37
C PHE A 17 3.42 6.30 -3.09
N ASP A 18 2.62 6.42 -4.13
CA ASP A 18 1.22 6.04 -4.14
C ASP A 18 1.08 4.58 -4.58
N GLY A 19 0.00 3.93 -4.15
CA GLY A 19 -0.31 2.58 -4.56
C GLY A 19 -1.76 2.20 -4.30
N GLU A 20 -2.13 1.02 -4.77
CA GLU A 20 -3.49 0.48 -4.67
C GLU A 20 -3.51 -0.79 -3.82
N ILE A 21 -4.46 -0.89 -2.90
CA ILE A 21 -4.65 -2.09 -2.09
C ILE A 21 -5.23 -3.22 -2.95
N VAL A 22 -4.48 -4.31 -3.08
CA VAL A 22 -4.89 -5.50 -3.83
C VAL A 22 -5.13 -6.73 -2.96
N ASP A 23 -4.76 -6.67 -1.68
CA ASP A 23 -5.14 -7.67 -0.68
C ASP A 23 -5.16 -7.06 0.71
N VAL A 24 -6.07 -7.54 1.57
CA VAL A 24 -6.22 -7.10 2.96
C VAL A 24 -6.19 -8.32 3.86
N GLN A 25 -5.18 -8.41 4.72
CA GLN A 25 -5.01 -9.51 5.67
C GLN A 25 -5.15 -8.97 7.10
N PRO A 26 -6.39 -8.88 7.63
CA PRO A 26 -6.63 -8.31 8.94
C PRO A 26 -6.04 -9.17 10.06
N ASP A 27 -6.01 -10.49 9.91
CA ASP A 27 -5.48 -11.42 10.92
C ASP A 27 -3.97 -11.24 11.16
N SER A 28 -3.22 -10.94 10.09
CA SER A 28 -1.78 -10.70 10.15
C SER A 28 -1.42 -9.22 10.23
N GLN A 29 -2.41 -8.33 10.29
CA GLN A 29 -2.27 -6.87 10.24
C GLN A 29 -1.40 -6.39 9.07
N LYS A 30 -1.60 -6.99 7.89
CA LYS A 30 -0.88 -6.66 6.66
C LYS A 30 -1.82 -6.28 5.51
N LEU A 31 -1.28 -5.47 4.61
CA LEU A 31 -1.89 -5.06 3.35
C LEU A 31 -0.93 -5.41 2.22
N LYS A 32 -1.47 -5.92 1.11
CA LYS A 32 -0.71 -6.01 -0.14
C LYS A 32 -1.07 -4.81 -1.00
N VAL A 33 -0.08 -4.01 -1.30
CA VAL A 33 -0.22 -2.77 -2.05
C VAL A 33 0.58 -2.89 -3.33
N LEU A 34 -0.02 -2.59 -4.47
CA LEU A 34 0.71 -2.37 -5.72
C LEU A 34 1.17 -0.92 -5.74
N VAL A 35 2.47 -0.72 -5.54
CA VAL A 35 3.07 0.62 -5.56
C VAL A 35 3.51 0.94 -6.97
N ASP A 36 3.15 2.13 -7.43
CA ASP A 36 3.49 2.60 -8.78
C ASP A 36 4.87 3.25 -8.77
N ILE A 37 5.85 2.56 -9.35
CA ILE A 37 7.25 2.99 -9.42
C ILE A 37 7.69 2.99 -10.90
N PHE A 38 7.81 4.17 -11.51
CA PHE A 38 8.32 4.36 -12.89
C PHE A 38 7.69 3.41 -13.92
N GLU A 39 6.40 3.59 -14.20
CA GLU A 39 5.57 2.78 -15.13
C GLU A 39 5.51 1.28 -14.80
N ARG A 40 6.03 0.86 -13.64
CA ARG A 40 5.99 -0.51 -13.16
C ARG A 40 5.23 -0.55 -11.85
N GLN A 41 4.31 -1.49 -11.77
CA GLN A 41 3.60 -1.77 -10.53
C GLN A 41 4.35 -2.86 -9.78
N VAL A 42 4.80 -2.56 -8.56
CA VAL A 42 5.54 -3.51 -7.72
C VAL A 42 4.66 -3.90 -6.53
N PRO A 43 4.33 -5.19 -6.36
CA PRO A 43 3.55 -5.63 -5.22
C PRO A 43 4.42 -5.67 -3.97
N VAL A 44 4.00 -4.97 -2.93
CA VAL A 44 4.68 -4.93 -1.63
C VAL A 44 3.71 -5.21 -0.49
N GLU A 45 4.22 -5.85 0.56
CA GLU A 45 3.48 -6.02 1.80
C GLU A 45 3.81 -4.89 2.77
N LEU A 46 2.78 -4.20 3.24
CA LEU A 46 2.91 -3.08 4.17
C LEU A 46 1.97 -3.27 5.37
N GLY A 47 2.38 -2.77 6.52
CA GLY A 47 1.50 -2.66 7.68
C GLY A 47 0.44 -1.56 7.51
N PHE A 48 -0.64 -1.66 8.27
CA PHE A 48 -1.69 -0.63 8.32
C PHE A 48 -1.17 0.74 8.80
N ASP A 49 -0.07 0.75 9.54
CA ASP A 49 0.64 1.93 10.07
C ASP A 49 1.62 2.55 9.06
N GLN A 50 1.99 1.81 8.02
CA GLN A 50 2.95 2.23 6.99
C GLN A 50 2.27 2.86 5.77
N VAL A 51 0.94 2.93 5.77
CA VAL A 51 0.15 3.52 4.68
C VAL A 51 -0.88 4.49 5.24
N LYS A 52 -1.21 5.50 4.43
CA LYS A 52 -2.27 6.46 4.71
C LYS A 52 -3.22 6.51 3.53
N LYS A 53 -4.52 6.50 3.81
CA LYS A 53 -5.55 6.64 2.78
C LYS A 53 -5.43 8.00 2.09
N ILE A 54 -5.61 8.00 0.78
CA ILE A 54 -5.78 9.20 -0.02
C ILE A 54 -7.30 9.33 -0.20
N ASP A 55 -7.91 10.36 0.40
CA ASP A 55 -9.34 10.67 0.21
C ASP A 55 -9.60 11.23 -1.20
#